data_AF-A0A4V6X5U1-F1
#
_entry.id   AF-A0A4V6X5U1-F1
#
_cell.length_a   1.000
_cell.length_b   1.000
_cell.length_c   1.000
_cell.angle_alpha   90.00
_cell.angle_beta   90.00
_cell.angle_gamma   90.00
#
_symmetry.space_group_name_H-M   'P 1'
#
loop_
_entity.id
_entity.type
_entity.pdbx_description
1 polymer ?
#
loop_
_entity_poly.entity_id
_entity_poly.type
_entity_poly.pdbx_seq_one_letter_code
_entity_poly.pdbx_strand_id
1 'polypeptide(L)'
;MKGADALHKGERKAILQSVESLLEKYRLCKYLIPEDGQSIRSNHDIESLEKHRTFCRKIEQAVSQLPDREQILIKERYLGINTDYITDYRVYRDHFDPPISEGTYTKIRWRAMYRLSVLLGLTEYQ
;
A
#
# COMPACT_ATOMS: atom_id res chain seq x y z
N MET A 1 -22.22 -12.75 4.94
CA MET A 1 -21.47 -12.80 3.67
C MET A 1 -21.51 -11.42 3.03
N LYS A 2 -20.66 -10.49 3.48
CA LYS A 2 -20.54 -9.18 2.84
C LYS A 2 -19.22 -9.17 2.09
N GLY A 3 -19.24 -9.50 0.81
CA GLY A 3 -18.09 -9.21 -0.06
C GLY A 3 -17.73 -7.71 0.02
N ALA A 4 -16.52 -7.34 -0.41
CA ALA A 4 -16.03 -5.94 -0.38
C ALA A 4 -17.05 -4.90 -0.91
N ASP A 5 -17.96 -5.32 -1.78
CA ASP A 5 -19.00 -4.50 -2.40
C ASP A 5 -20.24 -4.25 -1.51
N ALA A 6 -20.37 -4.90 -0.36
CA ALA A 6 -21.50 -4.78 0.57
C ALA A 6 -21.21 -3.93 1.83
N LEU A 7 -19.99 -3.40 1.96
CA LEU A 7 -19.61 -2.48 3.05
C LEU A 7 -20.22 -1.10 2.85
N HIS A 8 -20.66 -0.49 3.95
CA HIS A 8 -21.20 0.87 3.98
C HIS A 8 -20.10 1.90 3.68
N LYS A 9 -20.47 3.03 3.08
CA LYS A 9 -19.52 4.08 2.64
C LYS A 9 -18.57 4.53 3.77
N GLY A 10 -19.06 4.62 5.00
CA GLY A 10 -18.25 4.98 6.18
C GLY A 10 -17.16 3.95 6.49
N GLU A 11 -17.50 2.65 6.45
CA GLU A 11 -16.56 1.55 6.70
C GLU A 11 -15.48 1.51 5.63
N ARG A 12 -15.87 1.69 4.36
CA ARG A 12 -14.91 1.78 3.25
C ARG A 12 -13.92 2.91 3.46
N LYS A 13 -14.41 4.08 3.87
CA LYS A 13 -13.56 5.25 4.13
C LYS A 13 -12.59 4.97 5.28
N ALA A 14 -13.04 4.33 6.36
CA ALA A 14 -12.18 3.97 7.48
C ALA A 14 -11.06 3.01 7.05
N ILE A 15 -11.41 1.95 6.29
CA ILE A 15 -10.43 0.98 5.77
C ILE A 15 -9.40 1.68 4.87
N LEU A 16 -9.86 2.53 3.94
CA LEU A 16 -8.97 3.30 3.07
C LEU A 16 -7.97 4.14 3.90
N GLN A 17 -8.46 4.91 4.87
CA GLN A 17 -7.61 5.75 5.71
C GLN A 17 -6.61 4.95 6.53
N SER A 18 -7.03 3.82 7.10
CA SER A 18 -6.13 2.95 7.88
C SER A 18 -5.03 2.35 7.03
N VAL A 19 -5.36 1.85 5.84
CA VAL A 19 -4.36 1.27 4.93
C VAL A 19 -3.45 2.36 4.38
N GLU A 20 -3.98 3.50 3.95
CA GLU A 20 -3.17 4.65 3.48
C GLU A 20 -2.18 5.11 4.55
N SER A 21 -2.60 5.20 5.82
CA SER A 21 -1.70 5.55 6.92
C SER A 21 -0.58 4.52 7.13
N LEU A 22 -0.84 3.23 6.88
CA LEU A 22 0.20 2.20 6.97
C LEU A 22 1.18 2.25 5.80
N LEU A 23 0.67 2.46 4.58
CA LEU A 23 1.52 2.61 3.41
C LEU A 23 2.38 3.88 3.52
N GLU A 24 1.85 4.96 4.09
CA GLU A 24 2.61 6.16 4.44
C GLU A 24 3.78 5.84 5.38
N LYS A 25 3.51 5.13 6.48
CA LYS A 25 4.55 4.70 7.43
C LYS A 25 5.61 3.83 6.75
N TYR A 26 5.21 2.97 5.81
CA TYR A 26 6.14 2.18 5.01
C TYR A 26 7.07 3.08 4.18
N ARG A 27 6.54 4.10 3.51
CA ARG A 27 7.35 5.03 2.71
C ARG A 27 8.37 5.77 3.57
N LEU A 28 7.92 6.29 4.72
CA LEU A 28 8.81 6.96 5.67
C LEU A 28 9.91 6.01 6.15
N CYS A 29 9.56 4.75 6.43
CA CYS A 29 10.52 3.74 6.82
C CYS A 29 11.59 3.48 5.73
N LYS A 30 11.19 3.36 4.46
CA LYS A 30 12.11 3.20 3.32
C LYS A 30 12.94 4.44 3.04
N TYR A 31 12.42 5.65 3.27
CA TYR A 31 13.14 6.90 3.09
C TYR A 31 14.25 7.09 4.13
N LEU A 32 13.95 6.77 5.40
CA LEU A 32 14.90 6.94 6.51
C LEU A 32 16.03 5.90 6.52
N ILE A 33 15.76 4.70 5.97
CA ILE A 33 16.70 3.58 5.96
C ILE A 33 16.86 3.09 4.51
N PRO A 34 17.70 3.78 3.70
CA PRO A 34 18.01 3.30 2.36
C PRO A 34 18.73 1.95 2.41
N GLU A 35 18.38 1.05 1.49
CA GLU A 35 18.97 -0.29 1.36
C GLU A 35 20.49 -0.24 1.06
N ASP A 36 20.98 0.92 0.58
CA ASP A 36 22.36 1.16 0.10
C ASP A 36 23.41 1.23 1.22
N GLY A 37 23.05 0.92 2.47
CA GLY A 37 23.99 0.76 3.58
C GLY A 37 24.60 2.05 4.12
N GLN A 38 24.27 3.22 3.56
CA GLN A 38 24.71 4.53 4.03
C GLN A 38 23.63 5.20 4.89
N SER A 39 23.32 4.61 6.04
CA SER A 39 22.64 5.32 7.12
C SER A 39 23.47 5.20 8.39
N ILE A 40 23.65 6.32 9.07
CA ILE A 40 24.55 6.51 10.21
C ILE A 40 24.26 5.43 11.26
N ARG A 41 25.17 4.46 11.38
CA ARG A 41 25.18 3.48 12.47
C ARG A 41 25.47 4.21 13.79
N SER A 42 24.45 4.71 14.45
CA SER A 42 24.50 4.83 15.91
C SER A 42 24.20 3.45 16.50
N ASN A 43 25.07 2.95 17.39
CA ASN A 43 25.02 1.61 17.97
C ASN A 43 23.74 1.29 18.79
N HIS A 44 22.78 2.21 18.86
CA HIS A 44 21.67 2.17 19.80
C HIS A 44 20.38 1.50 19.31
N ASP A 45 20.28 1.00 18.08
CA ASP A 45 18.93 0.69 17.55
C ASP A 45 18.82 -0.52 16.59
N ILE A 46 19.61 -1.59 16.77
CA ILE A 46 19.49 -2.82 15.96
C ILE A 46 18.06 -3.39 16.03
N GLU A 47 17.44 -3.38 17.21
CA GLU A 47 16.09 -3.90 17.42
C GLU A 47 15.03 -3.08 16.68
N SER A 48 15.12 -1.74 16.69
CA SER A 48 14.17 -0.92 15.92
C SER A 48 14.42 -1.03 14.42
N LEU A 49 15.67 -1.18 13.98
CA LEU A 49 15.96 -1.49 12.57
C LEU A 49 15.36 -2.84 12.15
N GLU A 50 15.42 -3.86 13.00
CA GLU A 50 14.77 -5.15 12.74
C GLU A 50 13.24 -5.04 12.73
N LYS A 51 12.65 -4.24 13.62
CA LYS A 51 11.21 -3.92 13.61
C LYS A 51 10.80 -3.24 12.31
N HIS A 52 11.58 -2.25 11.86
CA HIS A 52 11.40 -1.54 10.60
C HIS A 52 11.48 -2.48 9.40
N ARG A 53 12.53 -3.29 9.30
CA ARG A 53 12.69 -4.28 8.23
C ARG A 53 11.57 -5.31 8.22
N THR A 54 11.18 -5.80 9.39
CA THR A 54 10.07 -6.76 9.52
C THR A 54 8.75 -6.13 9.10
N PHE A 55 8.51 -4.87 9.45
CA PHE A 55 7.34 -4.12 9.01
C PHE A 55 7.33 -3.94 7.49
N CYS A 56 8.41 -3.44 6.89
CA CYS A 56 8.52 -3.28 5.44
C CYS A 56 8.30 -4.60 4.70
N ARG A 57 8.93 -5.67 5.15
CA ARG A 57 8.77 -7.01 4.58
C ARG A 57 7.31 -7.49 4.65
N LYS A 58 6.60 -7.22 5.74
CA LYS A 58 5.17 -7.58 5.86
C LYS A 58 4.32 -6.84 4.82
N ILE A 59 4.56 -5.55 4.61
CA ILE A 59 3.85 -4.77 3.58
C ILE A 59 4.18 -5.29 2.18
N GLU A 60 5.46 -5.48 1.87
CA GLU A 60 5.90 -6.01 0.57
C GLU A 60 5.29 -7.40 0.29
N GLN A 61 5.26 -8.28 1.30
CA GLN A 61 4.64 -9.60 1.19
C GLN A 61 3.12 -9.54 1.05
N ALA A 62 2.44 -8.61 1.73
CA ALA A 62 1.01 -8.43 1.55
C ALA A 62 0.69 -7.92 0.13
N VAL A 63 1.49 -6.99 -0.38
CA VAL A 63 1.34 -6.49 -1.75
C VAL A 63 1.63 -7.58 -2.77
N SER A 64 2.66 -8.41 -2.61
CA SER A 64 2.98 -9.48 -3.56
C SER A 64 1.92 -10.57 -3.67
N GLN A 65 1.04 -10.69 -2.67
CA GLN A 65 -0.11 -11.60 -2.67
C GLN A 65 -1.34 -11.04 -3.37
N LEU A 66 -1.35 -9.75 -3.75
CA LEU A 66 -2.45 -9.17 -4.51
C LEU A 66 -2.43 -9.65 -5.97
N PRO A 67 -3.56 -9.63 -6.68
CA PRO A 67 -3.60 -9.79 -8.13
C PRO A 67 -2.76 -8.73 -8.86
N ASP A 68 -2.17 -9.07 -10.01
CA ASP A 68 -1.20 -8.24 -10.74
C ASP A 68 -1.66 -6.77 -10.92
N ARG A 69 -2.90 -6.55 -11.34
CA ARG A 69 -3.45 -5.20 -11.54
C ARG A 69 -3.55 -4.40 -10.25
N GLU A 70 -3.86 -5.06 -9.15
CA GLU A 70 -3.91 -4.43 -7.82
C GLU A 70 -2.49 -4.15 -7.32
N GLN A 71 -1.52 -5.04 -7.58
CA GLN A 71 -0.11 -4.81 -7.29
C GLN A 71 0.45 -3.58 -8.01
N ILE A 72 0.21 -3.48 -9.32
CA ILE A 72 0.63 -2.33 -10.13
C ILE A 72 0.08 -1.06 -9.50
N LEU A 73 -1.22 -1.02 -9.20
CA LEU A 73 -1.83 0.15 -8.57
C LEU A 73 -1.12 0.53 -7.27
N ILE A 74 -0.94 -0.42 -6.36
CA ILE A 74 -0.37 -0.13 -5.03
C ILE A 74 1.09 0.30 -5.15
N LYS A 75 1.89 -0.37 -5.98
CA LYS A 75 3.30 -0.03 -6.18
C LYS A 75 3.45 1.37 -6.76
N GLU A 76 2.77 1.65 -7.85
CA GLU A 76 2.91 2.91 -8.59
C GLU A 76 2.28 4.10 -7.86
N ARG A 77 1.09 3.91 -7.28
CA ARG A 77 0.35 5.00 -6.63
C ARG A 77 0.76 5.26 -5.20
N TYR A 78 1.15 4.23 -4.43
CA TYR A 78 1.26 4.33 -2.97
C TYR A 78 2.64 3.97 -2.42
N LEU A 79 3.43 3.12 -3.08
CA LEU A 79 4.77 2.74 -2.59
C LEU A 79 5.91 3.45 -3.31
N GLY A 80 5.66 4.00 -4.51
CA GLY A 80 6.67 4.69 -5.31
C GLY A 80 7.19 5.95 -4.63
N ILE A 81 8.42 6.34 -4.96
CA ILE A 81 9.11 7.51 -4.36
C ILE A 81 8.38 8.83 -4.67
N ASN A 82 7.79 8.96 -5.87
CA ASN A 82 7.14 10.19 -6.34
C ASN A 82 5.61 10.21 -6.12
N THR A 83 5.11 9.32 -5.28
CA THR A 83 3.69 9.17 -4.92
C THR A 83 2.99 10.46 -4.47
N ASP A 84 3.72 11.40 -3.86
CA ASP A 84 3.14 12.65 -3.37
C ASP A 84 2.83 13.64 -4.51
N TYR A 85 3.43 13.42 -5.67
CA TYR A 85 3.29 14.28 -6.85
C TYR A 85 2.59 13.58 -8.02
N ILE A 86 2.29 12.28 -7.90
CA ILE A 86 1.54 11.54 -8.92
C ILE A 86 0.04 11.59 -8.65
N THR A 87 -0.73 11.92 -9.69
CA THR A 87 -2.19 11.94 -9.61
C THR A 87 -2.76 10.57 -9.98
N ASP A 88 -3.96 10.26 -9.45
CA ASP A 88 -4.72 9.07 -9.84
C ASP A 88 -4.85 8.97 -11.38
N TYR A 89 -5.10 10.11 -12.04
CA TYR A 89 -5.17 10.22 -13.50
C TYR A 89 -3.92 9.74 -14.21
N ARG A 90 -2.73 10.20 -13.76
CA ARG A 90 -1.46 9.75 -14.35
C ARG A 90 -1.26 8.27 -14.15
N VAL A 91 -1.59 7.73 -12.98
CA VAL A 91 -1.45 6.29 -12.71
C VAL A 91 -2.29 5.46 -13.68
N TYR A 92 -3.60 5.72 -13.79
CA TYR A 92 -4.45 4.87 -14.64
C TYR A 92 -4.23 5.07 -16.14
N ARG A 93 -3.62 6.18 -16.54
CA ARG A 93 -3.29 6.49 -17.94
C ARG A 93 -1.91 5.97 -18.35
N ASP A 94 -0.90 6.16 -17.50
CA ASP A 94 0.51 5.99 -17.89
C ASP A 94 1.13 4.69 -17.32
N HIS A 95 0.59 4.14 -16.22
CA HIS A 95 1.18 2.99 -15.53
C HIS A 95 0.39 1.69 -15.70
N PHE A 96 -0.77 1.74 -16.35
CA PHE A 96 -1.53 0.55 -16.75
C PHE A 96 -1.40 0.32 -18.25
N ASP A 97 -1.14 -0.93 -18.64
CA ASP A 97 -1.08 -1.36 -20.02
C ASP A 97 -2.05 -2.53 -20.29
N PRO A 98 -3.14 -2.32 -21.04
CA PRO A 98 -3.59 -1.04 -21.61
C PRO A 98 -4.10 -0.06 -20.53
N PRO A 99 -4.16 1.26 -20.83
CA PRO A 99 -4.74 2.26 -19.95
C PRO A 99 -6.17 1.90 -19.55
N ILE A 100 -6.56 2.25 -18.33
CA ILE A 100 -7.88 1.92 -17.78
C ILE A 100 -8.70 3.18 -17.51
N SER A 101 -10.02 3.03 -17.46
CA SER A 101 -10.92 4.11 -17.06
C SER A 101 -10.84 4.41 -15.56
N GLU A 102 -11.17 5.63 -15.16
CA GLU A 102 -11.24 6.06 -13.75
C GLU A 102 -12.17 5.16 -12.90
N GLY A 103 -13.30 4.73 -13.47
CA GLY A 103 -14.22 3.82 -12.79
C GLY A 103 -13.61 2.44 -12.55
N THR A 104 -12.80 1.96 -13.49
CA THR A 104 -12.04 0.70 -13.35
C THR A 104 -10.95 0.87 -12.29
N TYR A 105 -10.20 1.97 -12.35
CA TYR A 105 -9.18 2.32 -11.35
C TYR A 105 -9.77 2.36 -9.94
N THR A 106 -10.90 3.03 -9.73
CA THR A 106 -11.56 3.12 -8.42
C THR A 106 -11.94 1.75 -7.87
N LYS A 107 -12.43 0.83 -8.72
CA LYS A 107 -12.77 -0.54 -8.32
C LYS A 107 -11.53 -1.35 -7.97
N ILE A 108 -10.48 -1.27 -8.77
CA ILE A 108 -9.19 -1.94 -8.50
C ILE A 108 -8.62 -1.42 -7.18
N ARG A 109 -8.58 -0.10 -6.98
CA ARG A 109 -8.09 0.54 -5.75
C ARG A 109 -8.85 0.07 -4.53
N TRP A 110 -10.19 0.09 -4.57
CA TRP A 110 -11.00 -0.37 -3.45
C TRP A 110 -10.73 -1.84 -3.10
N ARG A 111 -10.68 -2.71 -4.11
CA ARG A 111 -10.39 -4.14 -3.91
C ARG A 111 -9.00 -4.37 -3.34
N ALA A 112 -7.99 -3.68 -3.87
CA ALA A 112 -6.62 -3.73 -3.37
C ALA A 112 -6.54 -3.33 -1.90
N MET A 113 -7.14 -2.19 -1.54
CA MET A 113 -7.13 -1.67 -0.17
C MET A 113 -7.87 -2.59 0.80
N TYR A 114 -9.02 -3.12 0.41
CA TYR A 114 -9.74 -4.09 1.23
C TYR A 114 -8.96 -5.39 1.43
N ARG A 115 -8.35 -5.94 0.36
CA ARG A 115 -7.51 -7.14 0.50
C ARG A 115 -6.30 -6.90 1.39
N LEU A 116 -5.64 -5.75 1.24
CA LEU A 116 -4.53 -5.36 2.11
C LEU A 116 -4.98 -5.23 3.57
N SER A 117 -6.16 -4.65 3.83
CA SER A 117 -6.66 -4.52 5.20
C SER A 117 -6.89 -5.87 5.85
N VAL A 118 -7.37 -6.86 5.09
CA VAL A 118 -7.52 -8.25 5.56
C VAL A 118 -6.16 -8.92 5.76
N LEU A 119 -5.26 -8.86 4.76
CA LEU A 119 -3.93 -9.48 4.82
C LEU A 119 -3.06 -8.93 5.96
N LEU A 120 -3.25 -7.65 6.31
CA LEU A 120 -2.54 -6.97 7.39
C LEU A 120 -3.27 -7.05 8.74
N GLY A 121 -4.42 -7.72 8.80
CA GLY A 121 -5.18 -7.93 10.05
C GLY A 121 -5.87 -6.68 10.60
N LEU A 122 -6.14 -5.67 9.76
CA LEU A 122 -6.87 -4.45 10.13
C LEU A 122 -8.39 -4.63 10.10
N THR A 123 -8.85 -5.64 9.37
CA THR A 123 -10.27 -5.95 9.23
C THR A 123 -10.42 -7.46 9.16
N GLU A 124 -11.43 -7.98 9.84
CA GLU A 124 -11.76 -9.40 9.75
C GLU A 124 -12.46 -9.70 8.42
N TYR A 125 -12.20 -10.87 7.86
CA TYR A 125 -12.89 -11.38 6.69
C TYR A 125 -14.32 -11.82 7.09
N GLN A 126 -15.37 -11.24 6.49
CA GLN A 126 -16.79 -11.45 6.83
C GLN A 126 -17.67 -11.97 5.67
#